data_AF-A0A8W8L6B1-F1
#
_entry.id   AF-A0A8W8L6B1-F1
#
_cell.length_a   1.000
_cell.length_b   1.000
_cell.length_c   1.000
_cell.angle_alpha   90.00
_cell.angle_beta   90.00
_cell.angle_gamma   90.00
#
_symmetry.space_group_name_H-M   'P 1'
#
loop_
_entity.id
_entity.type
_entity.pdbx_description
1 polymer ?
#
loop_
_entity_poly.entity_id
_entity_poly.type
_entity_poly.pdbx_seq_one_letter_code
_entity_poly.pdbx_strand_id
1 'polypeptide(L)'
;PSGTPEKKQKVAAYKVGAEQKKRITQDSVNKKLWDEALEHTSEGGQKFLQKVEELFTCICCQEIVFKPVTTECSHNVCKSCITRSFKADVYCCPLCRTDLGKDYKMPVNSTLQDILKKFFPGYESGRL
;
A
#
# COMPACT_ATOMS: atom_id res chain seq x y z
N PRO A 1 -27.46 -8.41 -34.01
CA PRO A 1 -26.37 -8.66 -33.05
C PRO A 1 -26.93 -8.83 -31.63
N SER A 2 -27.25 -10.07 -31.29
CA SER A 2 -27.72 -10.47 -29.96
C SER A 2 -26.55 -10.41 -28.97
N GLY A 3 -26.56 -9.40 -28.09
CA GLY A 3 -25.67 -9.37 -26.93
C GLY A 3 -26.01 -10.51 -25.99
N THR A 4 -25.12 -11.48 -25.88
CA THR A 4 -25.20 -12.52 -24.86
C THR A 4 -25.15 -11.88 -23.47
N PRO A 5 -26.06 -12.21 -22.54
CA PRO A 5 -25.97 -11.73 -21.18
C PRO A 5 -24.76 -12.38 -20.51
N GLU A 6 -23.77 -11.56 -20.14
CA GLU A 6 -22.64 -11.99 -19.32
C GLU A 6 -23.19 -12.55 -18.00
N LYS A 7 -23.08 -13.88 -17.84
CA LYS A 7 -23.38 -14.54 -16.57
C LYS A 7 -22.41 -13.98 -15.54
N LYS A 8 -22.86 -13.08 -14.66
CA LYS A 8 -22.12 -12.68 -13.45
C LYS A 8 -21.77 -13.94 -12.65
N GLN A 9 -20.54 -14.39 -12.80
CA GLN A 9 -20.01 -15.52 -12.05
C GLN A 9 -20.03 -15.11 -10.56
N LYS A 10 -20.70 -15.88 -9.71
CA LYS A 10 -20.70 -15.61 -8.26
C LYS A 10 -19.30 -15.82 -7.72
N VAL A 11 -18.53 -14.76 -7.58
CA VAL A 11 -17.20 -14.78 -6.95
C VAL A 11 -17.41 -14.87 -5.43
N ALA A 12 -16.69 -15.78 -4.77
CA ALA A 12 -16.74 -15.87 -3.31
C ALA A 12 -16.00 -14.67 -2.69
N ALA A 13 -16.65 -13.99 -1.74
CA ALA A 13 -16.04 -12.89 -1.01
C ALA A 13 -14.75 -13.33 -0.29
N TYR A 14 -13.74 -12.47 -0.31
CA TYR A 14 -12.48 -12.69 0.40
C TYR A 14 -12.69 -12.54 1.91
N LYS A 15 -12.21 -13.53 2.67
CA LYS A 15 -12.23 -13.48 4.12
C LYS A 15 -10.85 -13.08 4.63
N VAL A 16 -10.70 -11.83 5.01
CA VAL A 16 -9.49 -11.36 5.72
C VAL A 16 -9.41 -12.08 7.07
N GLY A 17 -8.30 -12.76 7.34
CA GLY A 17 -8.08 -13.51 8.59
C GLY A 17 -8.01 -12.59 9.81
N ALA A 18 -8.28 -13.13 11.01
CA ALA A 18 -8.31 -12.34 12.24
C ALA A 18 -6.98 -11.61 12.52
N GLU A 19 -5.85 -12.29 12.31
CA GLU A 19 -4.51 -11.70 12.48
C GLU A 19 -4.22 -10.61 11.44
N GLN A 20 -4.68 -10.78 10.19
CA GLN A 20 -4.56 -9.76 9.15
C GLN A 20 -5.39 -8.52 9.51
N LYS A 21 -6.65 -8.72 9.94
CA LYS A 21 -7.53 -7.63 10.40
C LYS A 21 -6.90 -6.85 11.56
N LYS A 22 -6.34 -7.55 12.55
CA LYS A 22 -5.65 -6.92 13.68
C LYS A 22 -4.52 -6.00 13.21
N ARG A 23 -3.67 -6.47 12.29
CA ARG A 23 -2.56 -5.68 11.75
C ARG A 23 -3.02 -4.49 10.91
N ILE A 24 -4.07 -4.67 10.10
CA ILE A 24 -4.72 -3.57 9.37
C ILE A 24 -5.17 -2.49 10.35
N THR A 25 -5.87 -2.87 11.43
CA THR A 25 -6.35 -1.89 12.44
C THR A 25 -5.21 -1.21 13.19
N GLN A 26 -4.08 -1.89 13.40
CA GLN A 26 -2.89 -1.29 14.02
C GLN A 26 -2.21 -0.24 13.14
N ASP A 27 -2.37 -0.30 11.82
CA ASP A 27 -1.84 0.69 10.87
C ASP A 27 -2.81 1.88 10.74
N SER A 28 -3.09 2.54 11.86
CA SER A 28 -4.11 3.60 11.95
C SER A 28 -3.79 4.81 11.09
N VAL A 29 -2.51 5.07 10.80
CA VAL A 29 -2.08 6.17 9.92
C VAL A 29 -2.53 5.96 8.47
N ASN A 30 -2.74 4.72 8.04
CA ASN A 30 -3.28 4.37 6.72
C ASN A 30 -4.75 3.93 6.77
N LYS A 31 -5.49 4.24 7.85
CA LYS A 31 -6.88 3.78 8.02
C LYS A 31 -7.74 3.99 6.76
N LYS A 32 -7.66 5.17 6.14
CA LYS A 32 -8.44 5.50 4.94
C LYS A 32 -8.14 4.57 3.75
N LEU A 33 -6.85 4.30 3.51
CA LEU A 33 -6.42 3.38 2.45
C LEU A 33 -6.87 1.94 2.74
N TRP A 34 -6.81 1.53 4.01
CA TRP A 34 -7.29 0.21 4.42
C TRP A 34 -8.81 0.06 4.31
N ASP A 35 -9.58 1.08 4.69
CA ASP A 35 -11.03 1.09 4.52
C ASP A 35 -11.38 0.91 3.02
N GLU A 36 -10.72 1.69 2.15
CA GLU A 36 -10.89 1.61 0.69
C GLU A 36 -10.55 0.20 0.15
N ALA A 37 -9.42 -0.38 0.56
CA ALA A 37 -9.07 -1.75 0.17
C ALA A 37 -10.14 -2.77 0.62
N LEU A 38 -10.68 -2.63 1.83
CA LEU A 38 -11.62 -3.58 2.42
C LEU A 38 -12.99 -3.59 1.71
N GLU A 39 -13.39 -2.51 1.05
CA GLU A 39 -14.62 -2.44 0.24
C GLU A 39 -14.63 -3.50 -0.88
N HIS A 40 -13.45 -3.80 -1.44
CA HIS A 40 -13.29 -4.78 -2.52
C HIS A 40 -13.23 -6.24 -2.05
N THR A 41 -13.31 -6.53 -0.74
CA THR A 41 -13.36 -7.91 -0.25
C THR A 41 -14.59 -8.67 -0.76
N SER A 42 -15.70 -7.97 -0.98
CA SER A 42 -16.94 -8.54 -1.53
C SER A 42 -16.80 -8.99 -2.99
N GLU A 43 -15.85 -8.42 -3.73
CA GLU A 43 -15.55 -8.74 -5.14
C GLU A 43 -14.59 -9.93 -5.30
N GLY A 44 -14.11 -10.49 -4.19
CA GLY A 44 -13.23 -11.66 -4.17
C GLY A 44 -11.75 -11.33 -3.93
N GLY A 45 -10.97 -12.39 -3.65
CA GLY A 45 -9.58 -12.25 -3.19
C GLY A 45 -8.65 -11.55 -4.18
N GLN A 46 -8.83 -11.82 -5.48
CA GLN A 46 -8.03 -11.19 -6.52
C GLN A 46 -8.25 -9.68 -6.58
N LYS A 47 -9.51 -9.22 -6.49
CA LYS A 47 -9.85 -7.79 -6.52
C LYS A 47 -9.36 -7.06 -5.29
N PHE A 48 -9.53 -7.66 -4.12
CA PHE A 48 -8.97 -7.15 -2.87
C PHE A 48 -7.44 -7.00 -2.95
N LEU A 49 -6.71 -8.04 -3.34
CA LEU A 49 -5.25 -8.00 -3.42
C LEU A 49 -4.74 -7.00 -4.46
N GLN A 50 -5.41 -6.92 -5.62
CA GLN A 50 -5.11 -5.90 -6.64
C GLN A 50 -5.24 -4.49 -6.07
N LYS A 51 -6.30 -4.21 -5.30
CA LYS A 51 -6.48 -2.90 -4.70
C LYS A 51 -5.43 -2.59 -3.63
N VAL A 52 -5.07 -3.57 -2.80
CA VAL A 52 -3.97 -3.41 -1.82
C VAL A 52 -2.66 -3.10 -2.54
N GLU A 53 -2.34 -3.82 -3.61
CA GLU A 53 -1.14 -3.56 -4.41
C GLU A 53 -1.14 -2.13 -4.99
N GLU A 54 -2.26 -1.69 -5.59
CA GLU A 54 -2.42 -0.34 -6.15
C GLU A 54 -2.19 0.75 -5.10
N LEU A 55 -2.88 0.67 -3.96
CA LEU A 55 -2.82 1.69 -2.90
C LEU A 55 -1.46 1.78 -2.21
N PHE A 56 -0.71 0.68 -2.18
CA PHE A 56 0.59 0.60 -1.53
C PHE A 56 1.74 0.43 -2.53
N THR A 57 1.56 0.84 -3.78
CA THR A 57 2.65 0.94 -4.76
C THR A 57 3.44 2.24 -4.56
N CYS A 58 4.76 2.13 -4.51
CA CYS A 58 5.64 3.28 -4.40
C CYS A 58 5.74 4.01 -5.74
N ILE A 59 5.35 5.29 -5.77
CA ILE A 59 5.43 6.12 -6.98
C ILE A 59 6.85 6.26 -7.56
N CYS A 60 7.89 6.06 -6.75
CA CYS A 60 9.28 6.22 -7.19
C CYS A 60 9.81 4.99 -7.93
N CYS A 61 9.55 3.78 -7.41
CA CYS A 61 10.08 2.52 -7.96
C CYS A 61 9.03 1.67 -8.67
N GLN A 62 7.76 2.05 -8.61
CA GLN A 62 6.63 1.33 -9.23
C GLN A 62 6.46 -0.11 -8.74
N GLU A 63 6.92 -0.38 -7.51
CA GLU A 63 6.75 -1.66 -6.81
C GLU A 63 6.01 -1.41 -5.49
N ILE A 64 5.40 -2.46 -4.91
CA ILE A 64 4.82 -2.42 -3.56
C ILE A 64 5.85 -1.82 -2.58
N VAL A 65 5.46 -0.90 -1.72
CA VAL A 65 6.36 -0.21 -0.81
C VAL A 65 7.13 -1.18 0.10
N PHE A 66 8.43 -0.97 0.26
CA PHE A 66 9.29 -1.72 1.19
C PHE A 66 10.02 -0.77 2.12
N LYS A 67 10.08 -1.17 3.40
CA LYS A 67 10.40 -0.31 4.54
C LYS A 67 9.65 1.03 4.37
N PRO A 68 8.31 1.00 4.28
CA PRO A 68 7.52 2.17 3.93
C PRO A 68 7.71 3.29 4.96
N VAL A 69 7.80 4.52 4.47
CA VAL A 69 7.61 5.74 5.24
C VAL A 69 6.21 6.24 4.90
N THR A 70 5.33 6.30 5.88
CA THR A 70 4.03 6.97 5.75
C THR A 70 4.24 8.44 6.10
N THR A 71 4.16 9.31 5.10
CA THR A 71 4.43 10.74 5.26
C THR A 71 3.30 11.44 6.00
N GLU A 72 3.54 12.66 6.51
CA GLU A 72 2.50 13.47 7.17
C GLU A 72 1.36 13.87 6.22
N CYS A 73 1.64 13.94 4.92
CA CYS A 73 0.63 14.08 3.88
C CYS A 73 -0.06 12.75 3.49
N SER A 74 0.07 11.71 4.32
CA SER A 74 -0.61 10.41 4.19
C SER A 74 -0.26 9.59 2.93
N HIS A 75 0.96 9.71 2.42
CA HIS A 75 1.45 8.92 1.29
C HIS A 75 2.53 7.92 1.71
N ASN A 76 2.58 6.77 1.04
CA ASN A 76 3.51 5.70 1.37
C ASN A 76 4.63 5.63 0.32
N VAL A 77 5.88 5.75 0.76
CA VAL A 77 7.06 5.72 -0.12
C VAL A 77 8.12 4.82 0.50
N CYS A 78 8.84 4.04 -0.31
CA CYS A 78 9.97 3.25 0.19
C CYS A 78 11.00 4.17 0.87
N LYS A 79 11.53 3.78 2.04
CA LYS A 79 12.55 4.55 2.75
C LYS A 79 13.76 4.88 1.86
N SER A 80 14.24 3.91 1.08
CA SER A 80 15.35 4.10 0.14
C SER A 80 15.05 5.15 -0.93
N CYS A 81 13.81 5.17 -1.45
CA CYS A 81 13.37 6.11 -2.48
C CYS A 81 13.28 7.55 -1.95
N ILE A 82 12.62 7.77 -0.81
CA ILE A 82 12.55 9.12 -0.22
C ILE A 82 13.92 9.60 0.26
N THR A 83 14.78 8.71 0.78
CA THR A 83 16.17 9.03 1.13
C THR A 83 16.95 9.49 -0.10
N ARG A 84 16.78 8.84 -1.26
CA ARG A 84 17.43 9.23 -2.51
C ARG A 84 16.96 10.62 -2.98
N SER A 85 15.67 10.93 -2.84
CA SER A 85 15.12 12.26 -3.12
C SER A 85 15.79 13.34 -2.27
N PHE A 86 15.87 13.11 -0.96
CA PHE A 86 16.47 14.07 -0.02
C PHE A 86 17.98 14.26 -0.26
N LYS A 87 18.71 13.19 -0.65
CA LYS A 87 20.12 13.29 -1.05
C LYS A 87 20.34 14.14 -2.32
N ALA A 88 19.31 14.34 -3.12
CA ALA A 88 19.33 15.20 -4.30
C ALA A 88 18.76 16.60 -4.01
N ASP A 89 18.69 17.00 -2.73
CA ASP A 89 18.12 18.27 -2.27
C ASP A 89 16.63 18.48 -2.63
N VAL A 90 15.89 17.38 -2.86
CA VAL A 90 14.44 17.40 -3.08
C VAL A 90 13.72 16.91 -1.82
N TYR A 91 13.22 17.88 -1.04
CA TYR A 91 12.61 17.69 0.29
C TYR A 91 11.08 17.60 0.28
N CYS A 92 10.47 17.39 -0.89
CA CYS A 92 9.02 17.26 -1.03
C CYS A 92 8.60 15.79 -1.09
N CYS A 93 7.35 15.51 -0.73
CA CYS A 93 6.73 14.22 -0.95
C CYS A 93 6.77 13.86 -2.46
N PRO A 94 7.30 12.69 -2.84
CA PRO A 94 7.40 12.30 -4.25
C PRO A 94 6.05 12.17 -4.98
N LEU A 95 4.95 11.92 -4.24
CA LEU A 95 3.62 11.72 -4.82
C LEU A 95 2.85 13.03 -5.01
N CYS A 96 2.68 13.83 -3.95
CA CYS A 96 1.84 15.04 -3.99
C CYS A 96 2.59 16.36 -3.90
N ARG A 97 3.93 16.33 -3.81
CA ARG A 97 4.80 17.52 -3.72
C ARG A 97 4.63 18.39 -2.48
N THR A 98 3.88 17.95 -1.47
CA THR A 98 3.88 18.59 -0.15
C THR A 98 5.32 18.72 0.37
N ASP A 99 5.72 19.91 0.80
CA ASP A 99 7.02 20.12 1.43
C ASP A 99 7.09 19.40 2.77
N LEU A 100 8.11 18.55 2.95
CA LEU A 100 8.33 17.80 4.19
C LEU A 100 9.43 18.44 5.05
N GLY A 101 10.20 19.37 4.48
CA GLY A 101 11.35 20.00 5.12
C GLY A 101 12.62 19.15 5.13
N LYS A 102 13.77 19.81 5.18
CA LYS A 102 15.10 19.17 5.14
C LYS A 102 15.37 18.21 6.30
N ASP A 103 14.83 18.51 7.48
CA ASP A 103 15.07 17.74 8.70
C ASP A 103 14.02 16.64 8.97
N TYR A 104 13.16 16.36 7.98
CA TYR A 104 12.09 15.38 8.06
C TYR A 104 12.60 14.01 8.56
N LYS A 105 11.94 13.47 9.58
CA LYS A 105 12.25 12.12 10.07
C LYS A 105 11.52 11.09 9.21
N MET A 106 12.23 10.04 8.83
CA MET A 106 11.72 8.95 7.99
C MET A 106 11.58 7.65 8.81
N PRO A 107 10.65 7.59 9.79
CA PRO A 107 10.38 6.37 10.53
C PRO A 107 9.79 5.32 9.57
N VAL A 108 10.20 4.07 9.74
CA VAL A 108 9.61 2.96 8.98
C VAL A 108 8.29 2.59 9.63
N ASN A 109 7.22 2.52 8.86
CA ASN A 109 5.95 1.95 9.26
C ASN A 109 6.07 0.41 9.22
N SER A 110 6.54 -0.17 10.32
CA SER A 110 6.70 -1.63 10.46
C SER A 110 5.37 -2.37 10.42
N THR A 111 4.29 -1.75 10.90
CA THR A 111 2.95 -2.35 10.87
C THR A 111 2.50 -2.57 9.42
N LEU A 112 2.64 -1.56 8.56
CA LEU A 112 2.35 -1.67 7.12
C LEU A 112 3.26 -2.72 6.46
N GLN A 113 4.56 -2.70 6.77
CA GLN A 113 5.51 -3.69 6.24
C GLN A 113 5.08 -5.12 6.57
N ASP A 114 4.69 -5.37 7.82
CA ASP A 114 4.31 -6.70 8.30
C ASP A 114 3.05 -7.23 7.60
N ILE A 115 2.03 -6.40 7.42
CA ILE A 115 0.79 -6.82 6.78
C ILE A 115 0.96 -7.04 5.27
N LEU A 116 1.78 -6.24 4.59
CA LEU A 116 2.12 -6.45 3.18
C LEU A 116 2.87 -7.76 2.97
N LYS A 117 3.78 -8.17 3.87
CA LYS A 117 4.42 -9.50 3.81
C LYS A 117 3.42 -10.65 3.94
N LYS A 118 2.31 -10.45 4.65
CA LYS A 118 1.25 -11.47 4.78
C LYS A 118 0.40 -11.57 3.52
N PHE A 119 0.18 -10.47 2.81
CA PHE A 119 -0.57 -10.47 1.55
C PHE A 119 0.27 -10.88 0.35
N PHE A 120 1.55 -10.49 0.33
CA PHE A 120 2.48 -10.73 -0.77
C PHE A 120 3.78 -11.38 -0.26
N PRO A 121 3.75 -12.67 0.15
CA PRO A 121 4.95 -13.35 0.63
C PRO A 121 6.08 -13.27 -0.41
N GLY A 122 7.27 -12.85 0.03
CA GLY A 122 8.46 -12.78 -0.83
C GLY A 122 8.60 -11.53 -1.70
N TYR A 123 7.67 -10.57 -1.68
CA TYR A 123 7.76 -9.33 -2.47
C TYR A 123 8.97 -8.45 -2.14
N GLU A 124 9.61 -8.73 -1.01
CA GLU A 124 10.82 -8.08 -0.51
C GLU A 124 12.13 -8.70 -1.01
N SER A 125 12.05 -9.84 -1.71
CA SER A 125 13.22 -10.56 -2.18
C SER A 125 14.06 -9.67 -3.11
N GLY A 126 15.35 -9.51 -2.79
CA GLY A 126 16.28 -8.70 -3.57
C GLY A 126 16.19 -7.18 -3.31
N ARG A 127 15.37 -6.74 -2.35
CA ARG A 127 15.21 -5.32 -2.02
C ARG A 127 16.02 -4.95 -0.78
N LEU A 128 16.97 -4.02 -0.95
CA LEU A 128 17.88 -3.55 0.11
C LEU A 128 17.35 -2.28 0.78
#